data_AF-A0A561DVJ5-F1
#
_entry.id   AF-A0A561DVJ5-F1
#
_cell.length_a   1.000
_cell.length_b   1.000
_cell.length_c   1.000
_cell.angle_alpha   90.00
_cell.angle_beta   90.00
_cell.angle_gamma   90.00
#
_symmetry.space_group_name_H-M   'P 1'
#
loop_
_entity.id
_entity.type
_entity.pdbx_description
1 polymer ?
#
loop_
_entity_poly.entity_id
_entity_poly.type
_entity_poly.pdbx_seq_one_letter_code
_entity_poly.pdbx_strand_id
1 'polypeptide(L)'
;MNTNHTTTGTVTTVPAQVATEAPAPTATVHPVAEAAGRDIPLKDTMTSLIGLGPMPLTKIIGTHGMVAEAHRHPGAGEGESLTMREQTQRDAITHKAQVFITQQVRGPIEKRINDIKALLAEINQIDRAIEVLQASPVAGPRGQQYTPAEAQHEHNMIREAIENESRDGAVKHNIKPYKKRTSYALMALDLPVFTLAMVGLLNVNLRLIGYDTQTNILAITALVFAVMGTVLLATVMHRMGARHRNYKSADGTIAAGGASRTVRAELVATTVVVALATAVMATRVISEALLAKGNPYLTYTLAGMFGALIGFTCYLNYRAEYDNGSTQTDQVQHLSATIRGRQLALDGLTNARQAKVEQAGVLIAKLHRLISETTIKANDMITASTHDKAIKLARSYHGNPTGLPDPALNNDGLDVATRQAQELTAHHQHLQPGTHEPDLFTLLTQP
;
A
#
# COMPACT_ATOMS: atom_id res chain seq x y z
N MET A 1 36.46 -24.45 -37.08
CA MET A 1 35.64 -23.53 -37.91
C MET A 1 35.07 -22.50 -36.95
N ASN A 2 35.74 -21.42 -36.56
CA ASN A 2 36.48 -20.38 -37.27
C ASN A 2 35.62 -19.60 -38.29
N THR A 3 34.86 -18.64 -37.78
CA THR A 3 34.47 -17.42 -38.50
C THR A 3 34.41 -16.26 -37.49
N ASN A 4 35.47 -15.47 -37.51
CA ASN A 4 35.57 -14.16 -36.88
C ASN A 4 34.56 -13.20 -37.53
N HIS A 5 33.75 -12.52 -36.71
CA HIS A 5 33.13 -11.26 -37.13
C HIS A 5 33.62 -10.13 -36.22
N THR A 6 34.60 -9.43 -36.77
CA THR A 6 35.04 -8.09 -36.38
C THR A 6 33.91 -7.11 -36.71
N THR A 7 33.35 -6.44 -35.70
CA THR A 7 32.50 -5.26 -35.92
C THR A 7 33.19 -4.05 -35.31
N THR A 8 33.68 -3.25 -36.24
CA THR A 8 34.32 -1.95 -36.14
C THR A 8 33.45 -0.94 -35.37
N GLY A 9 34.13 -0.11 -34.58
CA GLY A 9 33.51 0.90 -33.74
C GLY A 9 32.78 2.01 -34.49
N THR A 10 31.83 2.62 -33.77
CA THR A 10 31.33 3.96 -34.08
C THR A 10 31.28 4.73 -32.78
N VAL A 11 32.37 5.44 -32.49
CA VAL A 11 32.42 6.50 -31.50
C VAL A 11 31.69 7.68 -32.12
N THR A 12 30.46 7.94 -31.68
CA THR A 12 29.79 9.20 -31.97
C THR A 12 30.48 10.29 -31.16
N THR A 13 31.50 10.87 -31.78
CA THR A 13 32.09 12.14 -31.38
C THR A 13 31.04 13.22 -31.61
N VAL A 14 30.55 13.81 -30.52
CA VAL A 14 29.77 15.05 -30.58
C VAL A 14 30.70 16.14 -31.13
N PRO A 15 30.34 16.84 -32.21
CA PRO A 15 31.18 17.91 -32.74
C PRO A 15 31.27 19.03 -31.71
N ALA A 16 32.50 19.35 -31.32
CA ALA A 16 32.83 20.61 -30.68
C ALA A 16 32.34 21.74 -31.59
N GLN A 17 31.29 22.44 -31.16
CA GLN A 17 30.88 23.70 -31.75
C GLN A 17 32.02 24.69 -31.55
N VAL A 18 32.75 24.94 -32.63
CA VAL A 18 33.66 26.07 -32.79
C VAL A 18 32.80 27.33 -32.66
N ALA A 19 32.75 27.89 -31.45
CA ALA A 19 32.29 29.24 -31.25
C ALA A 19 33.30 30.16 -31.94
N THR A 20 32.85 30.78 -33.01
CA THR A 20 33.56 31.85 -33.71
C THR A 20 33.86 32.94 -32.68
N GLU A 21 35.14 33.05 -32.34
CA GLU A 21 35.70 34.08 -31.48
C GLU A 21 35.45 35.43 -32.14
N ALA A 22 34.47 36.18 -31.63
CA ALA A 22 34.31 37.58 -31.96
C ALA A 22 35.54 38.33 -31.43
N PRO A 23 36.19 39.20 -32.21
CA PRO A 23 37.34 39.95 -31.73
C PRO A 23 36.90 40.81 -30.53
N ALA A 24 37.57 40.59 -29.41
CA ALA A 24 37.45 41.43 -28.23
C ALA A 24 37.63 42.90 -28.64
N PRO A 25 36.81 43.84 -28.13
CA PRO A 25 37.11 45.25 -28.32
C PRO A 25 38.50 45.50 -27.72
N THR A 26 39.42 45.93 -28.58
CA THR A 26 40.73 46.42 -28.19
C THR A 26 40.50 47.56 -27.20
N ALA A 27 40.53 47.25 -25.91
CA ALA A 27 40.63 48.26 -24.88
C ALA A 27 41.97 48.96 -25.12
N THR A 28 41.89 50.18 -25.64
CA THR A 28 43.00 51.12 -25.70
C THR A 28 43.65 51.15 -24.32
N VAL A 29 44.80 50.49 -24.20
CA VAL A 29 45.70 50.61 -23.07
C VAL A 29 46.25 52.03 -23.14
N HIS A 30 45.63 52.93 -22.38
CA HIS A 30 46.25 54.20 -22.08
C HIS A 30 47.56 53.92 -21.34
N PRO A 31 48.67 54.55 -21.72
CA PRO A 31 49.93 54.40 -21.01
C PRO A 31 49.71 54.77 -19.53
N VAL A 32 50.15 53.86 -18.66
CA VAL A 32 50.15 54.00 -17.20
C VAL A 32 50.97 55.24 -16.86
N ALA A 33 50.28 56.34 -16.64
CA ALA A 33 50.82 57.49 -15.96
C ALA A 33 51.07 57.08 -14.51
N GLU A 34 52.35 57.05 -14.14
CA GLU A 34 52.93 57.15 -12.80
C GLU A 34 51.87 57.40 -11.70
N ALA A 35 51.38 56.31 -11.09
CA ALA A 35 50.30 56.31 -10.11
C ALA A 35 50.81 56.81 -8.75
N ALA A 36 51.01 58.11 -8.62
CA ALA A 36 51.09 58.77 -7.33
C ALA A 36 49.75 58.57 -6.60
N GLY A 37 49.79 58.00 -5.39
CA GLY A 37 48.64 57.62 -4.58
C GLY A 37 47.56 58.70 -4.52
N ARG A 38 46.43 58.45 -5.18
CA ARG A 38 45.26 59.34 -5.11
C ARG A 38 44.44 58.94 -3.90
N ASP A 39 44.38 59.82 -2.91
CA ASP A 39 43.41 59.71 -1.84
C ASP A 39 41.97 59.71 -2.40
N ILE A 40 41.06 59.06 -1.69
CA ILE A 40 39.65 58.97 -2.10
C ILE A 40 39.08 60.40 -2.22
N PRO A 41 38.50 60.80 -3.37
CA PRO A 41 37.95 62.13 -3.55
C PRO A 41 36.90 62.46 -2.48
N LEU A 42 36.98 63.67 -1.91
CA LEU A 42 36.04 64.12 -0.88
C LEU A 42 34.59 64.13 -1.41
N LYS A 43 34.40 64.38 -2.71
CA LYS A 43 33.10 64.28 -3.39
C LYS A 43 32.51 62.86 -3.33
N ASP A 44 33.32 61.82 -3.52
CA ASP A 44 32.87 60.43 -3.51
C ASP A 44 32.54 59.98 -2.08
N THR A 45 33.25 60.52 -1.09
CA THR A 45 32.94 60.34 0.33
C THR A 45 31.63 61.02 0.72
N MET A 46 31.46 62.30 0.36
CA MET A 46 30.25 63.07 0.67
C MET A 46 29.00 62.53 -0.03
N THR A 47 29.12 62.14 -1.30
CA THR A 47 27.99 61.53 -2.03
C THR A 47 27.62 60.17 -1.44
N SER A 48 28.60 59.38 -0.98
CA SER A 48 28.35 58.09 -0.33
C SER A 48 27.70 58.24 1.05
N LEU A 49 28.02 59.32 1.80
CA LEU A 49 27.36 59.64 3.08
C LEU A 49 25.86 59.95 2.91
N ILE A 50 25.46 60.49 1.76
CA ILE A 50 24.05 60.77 1.40
C ILE A 50 23.39 59.53 0.73
N GLY A 51 24.13 58.42 0.58
CA GLY A 51 23.64 57.17 -0.01
C GLY A 51 23.60 57.13 -1.54
N LEU A 52 24.14 58.16 -2.21
CA LEU A 52 24.16 58.30 -3.68
C LEU A 52 25.54 58.06 -4.30
N GLY A 53 26.56 57.83 -3.47
CA GLY A 53 27.93 57.64 -3.92
C GLY A 53 28.31 56.18 -4.19
N PRO A 54 29.50 55.95 -4.74
CA PRO A 54 29.95 54.61 -5.15
C PRO A 54 30.29 53.68 -3.97
N MET A 55 30.57 54.23 -2.78
CA MET A 55 30.85 53.44 -1.58
C MET A 55 29.55 53.08 -0.85
N PRO A 56 29.38 51.83 -0.40
CA PRO A 56 28.31 51.50 0.54
C PRO A 56 28.44 52.36 1.80
N LEU A 57 27.35 53.01 2.23
CA LEU A 57 27.32 53.93 3.37
C LEU A 57 28.00 53.35 4.64
N THR A 58 27.74 52.07 4.92
CA THR A 58 28.29 51.37 6.09
C THR A 58 29.77 51.00 5.98
N LYS A 59 30.39 51.22 4.81
CA LYS A 59 31.76 50.80 4.48
C LYS A 59 32.68 51.94 4.11
N ILE A 60 32.24 53.20 4.24
CA ILE A 60 33.06 54.38 3.95
C ILE A 60 34.36 54.35 4.76
N ILE A 61 34.27 54.20 6.08
CA ILE A 61 35.44 54.16 6.98
C ILE A 61 36.39 52.99 6.61
N GLY A 62 35.81 51.82 6.30
CA GLY A 62 36.60 50.65 5.88
C GLY A 62 37.33 50.87 4.56
N THR A 63 36.67 51.51 3.58
CA THR A 63 37.25 51.81 2.26
C THR A 63 38.42 52.78 2.37
N HIS A 64 38.24 53.87 3.13
CA HIS A 64 39.33 54.80 3.47
C HIS A 64 40.50 54.10 4.18
N GLY A 65 40.18 53.19 5.11
CA GLY A 65 41.18 52.38 5.79
C GLY A 65 41.98 51.47 4.85
N MET A 66 41.33 50.83 3.88
CA MET A 66 42.00 49.96 2.91
C MET A 66 42.90 50.74 1.96
N VAL A 67 42.43 51.89 1.44
CA VAL A 67 43.27 52.77 0.59
C VAL A 67 44.47 53.31 1.35
N ALA A 68 44.28 53.75 2.60
CA ALA A 68 45.38 54.21 3.44
C ALA A 68 46.40 53.11 3.80
N GLU A 69 45.97 51.85 3.88
CA GLU A 69 46.87 50.70 4.08
C GLU A 69 47.67 50.40 2.81
N ALA A 70 47.01 50.40 1.64
CA ALA A 70 47.67 50.20 0.36
C ALA A 70 48.76 51.27 0.09
N HIS A 71 48.52 52.52 0.48
CA HIS A 71 49.53 53.59 0.39
C HIS A 71 50.72 53.41 1.35
N ARG A 72 50.52 52.76 2.51
CA ARG A 72 51.61 52.45 3.46
C ARG A 72 52.48 51.29 3.02
N HIS A 73 51.90 50.35 2.28
CA HIS A 73 52.56 49.13 1.81
C HIS A 73 52.37 48.96 0.31
N PRO A 74 53.05 49.78 -0.53
CA PRO A 74 52.98 49.64 -1.98
C PRO A 74 53.48 48.25 -2.40
N GLY A 75 52.62 47.49 -3.09
CA GLY A 75 52.86 46.10 -3.50
C GLY A 75 52.22 45.04 -2.59
N ALA A 76 51.68 45.40 -1.43
CA ALA A 76 50.89 44.47 -0.63
C ALA A 76 49.52 44.25 -1.28
N GLY A 77 49.18 43.00 -1.61
CA GLY A 77 47.91 42.67 -2.28
C GLY A 77 47.96 42.68 -3.81
N GLU A 78 49.15 42.59 -4.43
CA GLU A 78 49.24 42.39 -5.87
C GLU A 78 48.61 41.06 -6.29
N GLY A 79 47.84 41.09 -7.38
CA GLY A 79 47.13 39.93 -7.92
C GLY A 79 45.96 39.45 -7.05
N GLU A 80 45.97 38.15 -6.72
CA GLU A 80 44.92 37.45 -5.98
C GLU A 80 45.07 37.52 -4.45
N SER A 81 46.14 38.13 -3.93
CA SER A 81 46.35 38.24 -2.48
C SER A 81 45.55 39.40 -1.87
N LEU A 82 45.01 39.23 -0.65
CA LEU A 82 44.27 40.27 0.09
C LEU A 82 45.19 40.96 1.09
N THR A 83 45.07 42.29 1.26
CA THR A 83 45.74 42.98 2.39
C THR A 83 45.09 42.60 3.73
N MET A 84 45.75 42.89 4.86
CA MET A 84 45.20 42.59 6.19
C MET A 84 43.81 43.22 6.42
N ARG A 85 43.58 44.48 5.99
CA ARG A 85 42.24 45.10 6.13
C ARG A 85 41.22 44.56 5.14
N GLU A 86 41.64 44.24 3.91
CA GLU A 86 40.76 43.58 2.92
C GLU A 86 40.32 42.20 3.44
N GLN A 87 41.26 41.43 3.98
CA GLN A 87 41.01 40.15 4.60
C GLN A 87 40.08 40.29 5.80
N THR A 88 40.32 41.24 6.71
CA THR A 88 39.41 41.49 7.85
C THR A 88 37.98 41.81 7.39
N GLN A 89 37.81 42.62 6.34
CA GLN A 89 36.48 42.91 5.80
C GLN A 89 35.84 41.66 5.18
N ARG A 90 36.62 40.84 4.48
CA ARG A 90 36.12 39.63 3.83
C ARG A 90 35.84 38.49 4.81
N ASP A 91 36.63 38.34 5.86
CA ASP A 91 36.46 37.35 6.91
C ASP A 91 35.12 37.53 7.64
N ALA A 92 34.70 38.78 7.87
CA ALA A 92 33.42 39.07 8.51
C ALA A 92 32.22 38.54 7.71
N ILE A 93 32.22 38.70 6.38
CA ILE A 93 31.15 38.18 5.52
C ILE A 93 31.29 36.67 5.29
N THR A 94 32.53 36.17 5.18
CA THR A 94 32.84 34.75 5.07
C THR A 94 32.35 33.99 6.30
N HIS A 95 32.59 34.50 7.50
CA HIS A 95 32.04 33.95 8.74
C HIS A 95 30.51 33.92 8.72
N LYS A 96 29.85 34.97 8.22
CA LYS A 96 28.38 35.02 8.11
C LYS A 96 27.84 33.98 7.12
N ALA A 97 28.51 33.81 5.98
CA ALA A 97 28.19 32.76 5.01
C ALA A 97 28.44 31.36 5.59
N GLN A 98 29.51 31.17 6.37
CA GLN A 98 29.80 29.91 7.05
C GLN A 98 28.73 29.55 8.09
N VAL A 99 28.28 30.53 8.89
CA VAL A 99 27.17 30.36 9.83
C VAL A 99 25.89 29.99 9.08
N PHE A 100 25.61 30.64 7.95
CA PHE A 100 24.47 30.32 7.10
C PHE A 100 24.53 28.87 6.59
N ILE A 101 25.66 28.44 6.03
CA ILE A 101 25.87 27.05 5.58
C ILE A 101 25.63 26.09 6.75
N THR A 102 26.25 26.33 7.90
CA THR A 102 26.11 25.48 9.10
C THR A 102 24.66 25.36 9.54
N GLN A 103 23.90 26.46 9.52
CA GLN A 103 22.47 26.47 9.84
C GLN A 103 21.62 25.71 8.83
N GLN A 104 21.91 25.82 7.52
CA GLN A 104 21.20 25.08 6.47
C GLN A 104 21.49 23.57 6.55
N VAL A 105 22.75 23.20 6.79
CA VAL A 105 23.18 21.80 6.94
C VAL A 105 22.50 21.15 8.14
N ARG A 106 22.63 21.74 9.34
CA ARG A 106 22.06 21.20 10.60
C ARG A 106 20.53 21.27 10.69
N GLY A 107 19.90 22.11 9.89
CA GLY A 107 18.46 22.31 9.92
C GLY A 107 17.76 21.58 8.77
N PRO A 108 17.42 22.30 7.69
CA PRO A 108 16.59 21.76 6.63
C PRO A 108 17.24 20.61 5.83
N ILE A 109 18.56 20.60 5.63
CA ILE A 109 19.24 19.55 4.86
C ILE A 109 19.25 18.24 5.66
N GLU A 110 19.75 18.26 6.90
CA GLU A 110 19.78 17.08 7.77
C GLU A 110 18.37 16.52 8.01
N LYS A 111 17.38 17.39 8.25
CA LYS A 111 15.98 16.98 8.36
C LYS A 111 15.50 16.22 7.11
N ARG A 112 15.75 16.75 5.91
CA ARG A 112 15.35 16.09 4.66
C ARG A 112 16.05 14.74 4.46
N ILE A 113 17.33 14.65 4.82
CA ILE A 113 18.08 13.39 4.76
C ILE A 113 17.43 12.34 5.67
N ASN A 114 17.05 12.72 6.89
CA ASN A 114 16.36 11.83 7.82
C ASN A 114 14.96 11.43 7.32
N ASP A 115 14.20 12.37 6.76
CA ASP A 115 12.88 12.09 6.17
C ASP A 115 13.01 11.09 5.00
N ILE A 116 14.02 11.24 4.14
CA ILE A 116 14.27 10.29 3.04
C ILE A 116 14.70 8.92 3.57
N LYS A 117 15.61 8.87 4.57
CA LYS A 117 16.03 7.59 5.18
C LYS A 117 14.86 6.84 5.81
N ALA A 118 13.98 7.55 6.52
CA ALA A 118 12.76 6.97 7.09
C ALA A 118 11.85 6.40 5.99
N LEU A 119 11.65 7.14 4.89
CA LEU A 119 10.85 6.69 3.76
C LEU A 119 11.45 5.46 3.05
N LEU A 120 12.77 5.42 2.88
CA LEU A 120 13.47 4.25 2.33
C LEU A 120 13.35 3.02 3.25
N ALA A 121 13.38 3.23 4.57
CA ALA A 121 13.14 2.16 5.53
C ALA A 121 11.70 1.62 5.45
N GLU A 122 10.70 2.49 5.25
CA GLU A 122 9.32 2.05 4.97
C GLU A 122 9.22 1.22 3.69
N ILE A 123 9.91 1.61 2.61
CA ILE A 123 9.95 0.83 1.36
C ILE A 123 10.54 -0.56 1.63
N ASN A 124 11.65 -0.64 2.36
CA ASN A 124 12.26 -1.92 2.73
C ASN A 124 11.34 -2.80 3.59
N GLN A 125 10.51 -2.19 4.44
CA GLN A 125 9.48 -2.94 5.20
C GLN A 125 8.38 -3.48 4.29
N ILE A 126 7.94 -2.70 3.29
CA ILE A 126 6.97 -3.16 2.29
C ILE A 126 7.56 -4.30 1.45
N ASP A 127 8.81 -4.22 1.04
CA ASP A 127 9.49 -5.26 0.27
C ASP A 127 9.55 -6.58 1.05
N ARG A 128 9.89 -6.52 2.34
CA ARG A 128 9.80 -7.69 3.23
C ARG A 128 8.38 -8.20 3.38
N ALA A 129 7.38 -7.32 3.48
CA ALA A 129 5.98 -7.74 3.58
C ALA A 129 5.51 -8.44 2.29
N ILE A 130 5.96 -7.97 1.12
CA ILE A 130 5.72 -8.62 -0.17
C ILE A 130 6.39 -10.00 -0.19
N GLU A 131 7.66 -10.10 0.17
CA GLU A 131 8.42 -11.36 0.20
C GLU A 131 7.77 -12.38 1.16
N VAL A 132 7.48 -11.96 2.39
CA VAL A 132 6.79 -12.80 3.38
C VAL A 132 5.43 -13.21 2.86
N LEU A 133 4.65 -12.29 2.29
CA LEU A 133 3.35 -12.62 1.74
C LEU A 133 3.55 -13.65 0.64
N GLN A 134 4.42 -13.42 -0.36
CA GLN A 134 4.74 -14.32 -1.47
C GLN A 134 5.19 -15.72 -1.03
N ALA A 135 5.93 -15.84 0.08
CA ALA A 135 6.33 -17.13 0.64
C ALA A 135 5.28 -17.77 1.56
N SER A 136 4.32 -17.01 2.07
CA SER A 136 3.35 -17.49 3.07
C SER A 136 2.44 -18.58 2.49
N PRO A 137 2.20 -19.66 3.26
CA PRO A 137 1.34 -20.75 2.84
C PRO A 137 -0.12 -20.30 2.72
N VAL A 138 -0.83 -20.89 1.77
CA VAL A 138 -2.26 -20.71 1.51
C VAL A 138 -3.02 -21.83 2.23
N ALA A 139 -3.97 -21.45 3.09
CA ALA A 139 -4.82 -22.41 3.77
C ALA A 139 -5.83 -23.02 2.80
N GLY A 140 -5.84 -24.35 2.73
CA GLY A 140 -6.84 -25.14 2.04
C GLY A 140 -8.14 -25.26 2.85
N PRO A 141 -9.24 -25.63 2.18
CA PRO A 141 -10.58 -25.76 2.79
C PRO A 141 -10.67 -26.85 3.88
N ARG A 142 -9.70 -27.76 3.95
CA ARG A 142 -9.62 -28.82 4.98
C ARG A 142 -8.47 -28.63 5.96
N GLY A 143 -7.92 -27.42 6.04
CA GLY A 143 -6.76 -27.11 6.91
C GLY A 143 -5.41 -27.59 6.34
N GLN A 144 -5.36 -27.99 5.07
CA GLN A 144 -4.10 -28.22 4.37
C GLN A 144 -3.36 -26.90 4.19
N GLN A 145 -2.04 -26.95 4.07
CA GLN A 145 -1.22 -25.79 3.72
C GLN A 145 -0.59 -26.03 2.37
N TYR A 146 -0.82 -25.11 1.44
CA TYR A 146 -0.27 -25.14 0.10
C TYR A 146 0.71 -24.01 -0.08
N THR A 147 1.77 -24.22 -0.85
CA THR A 147 2.47 -23.09 -1.45
C THR A 147 1.53 -22.36 -2.43
N PRO A 148 1.76 -21.09 -2.76
CA PRO A 148 0.90 -20.36 -3.70
C PRO A 148 0.81 -21.03 -5.08
N ALA A 149 1.92 -21.59 -5.57
CA ALA A 149 1.97 -22.33 -6.82
C ALA A 149 1.15 -23.62 -6.76
N GLU A 150 1.27 -24.39 -5.67
CA GLU A 150 0.46 -25.58 -5.44
C GLU A 150 -1.02 -25.25 -5.31
N ALA A 151 -1.38 -24.18 -4.59
CA ALA A 151 -2.77 -23.74 -4.44
C ALA A 151 -3.40 -23.39 -5.80
N GLN A 152 -2.64 -22.70 -6.66
CA GLN A 152 -3.09 -22.38 -8.02
C GLN A 152 -3.20 -23.64 -8.89
N HIS A 153 -2.24 -24.56 -8.79
CA HIS A 153 -2.26 -25.82 -9.51
C HIS A 153 -3.46 -26.68 -9.10
N GLU A 154 -3.69 -26.87 -7.80
CA GLU A 154 -4.85 -27.57 -7.24
C GLU A 154 -6.17 -26.92 -7.67
N HIS A 155 -6.27 -25.59 -7.58
CA HIS A 155 -7.43 -24.86 -8.07
C HIS A 155 -7.70 -25.16 -9.56
N ASN A 156 -6.67 -25.12 -10.40
CA ASN A 156 -6.81 -25.34 -11.84
C ASN A 156 -7.17 -26.80 -12.15
N MET A 157 -6.52 -27.75 -11.50
CA MET A 157 -6.78 -29.18 -11.65
C MET A 157 -8.22 -29.54 -11.26
N ILE A 158 -8.70 -29.05 -10.11
CA ILE A 158 -10.08 -29.31 -9.68
C ILE A 158 -11.07 -28.64 -10.63
N ARG A 159 -10.77 -27.41 -11.07
CA ARG A 159 -11.62 -26.69 -12.03
C ARG A 159 -11.71 -27.42 -13.37
N GLU A 160 -10.59 -27.92 -13.89
CA GLU A 160 -10.54 -28.70 -15.13
C GLU A 160 -11.29 -30.03 -14.99
N ALA A 161 -11.16 -30.72 -13.85
CA ALA A 161 -11.92 -31.92 -13.57
C ALA A 161 -13.44 -31.65 -13.56
N ILE A 162 -13.88 -30.57 -12.91
CA ILE A 162 -15.28 -30.14 -12.91
C ILE A 162 -15.75 -29.81 -14.33
N GLU A 163 -14.92 -29.13 -15.12
CA GLU A 163 -15.26 -28.74 -16.49
C GLU A 163 -15.38 -29.97 -17.40
N ASN A 164 -14.45 -30.92 -17.32
CA ASN A 164 -14.49 -32.17 -18.08
C ASN A 164 -15.73 -32.99 -17.70
N GLU A 165 -16.01 -33.18 -16.40
CA GLU A 165 -17.19 -33.92 -15.95
C GLU A 165 -18.49 -33.19 -16.37
N SER A 166 -18.51 -31.86 -16.37
CA SER A 166 -19.64 -31.07 -16.86
C SER A 166 -19.84 -31.21 -18.38
N ARG A 167 -18.76 -31.25 -19.16
CA ARG A 167 -18.82 -31.53 -20.61
C ARG A 167 -19.36 -32.94 -20.89
N ASP A 168 -19.08 -33.90 -20.02
CA ASP A 168 -19.64 -35.27 -20.07
C ASP A 168 -21.09 -35.34 -19.58
N GLY A 169 -21.70 -34.20 -19.23
CA GLY A 169 -23.09 -34.09 -18.81
C GLY A 169 -23.34 -34.26 -17.31
N ALA A 170 -22.30 -34.27 -16.46
CA ALA A 170 -22.46 -34.44 -15.03
C ALA A 170 -23.17 -33.22 -14.39
N VAL A 171 -24.32 -33.47 -13.77
CA VAL A 171 -25.14 -32.45 -13.08
C VAL A 171 -24.64 -32.20 -11.65
N LYS A 172 -23.69 -33.02 -11.17
CA LYS A 172 -23.26 -33.03 -9.77
C LYS A 172 -22.69 -31.70 -9.27
N HIS A 173 -22.04 -30.93 -10.13
CA HIS A 173 -21.39 -29.65 -9.81
C HIS A 173 -22.30 -28.43 -9.93
N ASN A 174 -23.54 -28.60 -10.38
CA ASN A 174 -24.43 -27.47 -10.58
C ASN A 174 -24.74 -26.80 -9.24
N ILE A 175 -24.41 -25.52 -9.15
CA ILE A 175 -24.64 -24.69 -7.97
C ILE A 175 -26.00 -24.02 -8.14
N LYS A 176 -26.95 -24.34 -7.27
CA LYS A 176 -28.22 -23.62 -7.22
C LYS A 176 -28.10 -22.48 -6.23
N PRO A 177 -28.21 -21.21 -6.65
CA PRO A 177 -28.11 -20.08 -5.74
C PRO A 177 -29.35 -20.02 -4.84
N TYR A 178 -29.29 -20.69 -3.69
CA TYR A 178 -30.29 -20.55 -2.64
C TYR A 178 -30.05 -19.26 -1.88
N LYS A 179 -31.03 -18.34 -1.91
CA LYS A 179 -30.95 -17.13 -1.10
C LYS A 179 -31.07 -17.54 0.38
N LYS A 180 -30.18 -17.06 1.26
CA LYS A 180 -30.27 -17.33 2.71
C LYS A 180 -31.67 -17.03 3.27
N ARG A 181 -32.33 -15.98 2.74
CA ARG A 181 -33.72 -15.63 3.09
C ARG A 181 -34.74 -16.74 2.78
N THR A 182 -34.60 -17.45 1.66
CA THR A 182 -35.48 -18.58 1.34
C THR A 182 -35.30 -19.74 2.31
N SER A 183 -34.06 -20.00 2.78
CA SER A 183 -33.82 -21.01 3.81
C SER A 183 -34.47 -20.65 5.15
N TYR A 184 -34.39 -19.38 5.57
CA TYR A 184 -35.07 -18.92 6.79
C TYR A 184 -36.61 -18.95 6.66
N ALA A 185 -37.13 -18.58 5.49
CA ALA A 185 -38.57 -18.64 5.23
C ALA A 185 -39.09 -20.08 5.25
N LEU A 186 -38.33 -21.02 4.69
CA LEU A 186 -38.64 -22.46 4.71
C LEU A 186 -38.63 -23.03 6.13
N MET A 187 -37.68 -22.59 6.94
CA MET A 187 -37.59 -22.93 8.35
C MET A 187 -38.76 -22.37 9.17
N ALA A 188 -39.19 -21.14 8.87
CA ALA A 188 -40.30 -20.49 9.56
C ALA A 188 -41.67 -21.13 9.25
N LEU A 189 -41.79 -21.88 8.15
CA LEU A 189 -43.05 -22.52 7.73
C LEU A 189 -43.50 -23.61 8.73
N ASP A 190 -42.55 -24.25 9.41
CA ASP A 190 -42.81 -25.32 10.38
C ASP A 190 -43.11 -24.78 11.80
N LEU A 191 -42.72 -23.54 12.09
CA LEU A 191 -42.87 -22.93 13.41
C LEU A 191 -44.33 -22.86 13.89
N PRO A 192 -45.34 -22.47 13.08
CA PRO A 192 -46.73 -22.49 13.52
C PRO A 192 -47.22 -23.89 13.89
N VAL A 193 -46.77 -24.91 13.14
CA VAL A 193 -47.17 -26.31 13.35
C VAL A 193 -46.59 -26.84 14.65
N PHE A 194 -45.28 -26.64 14.86
CA PHE A 194 -44.63 -26.96 16.13
C PHE A 194 -45.20 -26.18 17.32
N THR A 195 -45.55 -24.91 17.12
CA THR A 195 -46.14 -24.08 18.18
C THR A 195 -47.50 -24.62 18.58
N LEU A 196 -48.35 -24.95 17.61
CA LEU A 196 -49.66 -25.58 17.87
C LEU A 196 -49.50 -26.89 18.65
N ALA A 197 -48.54 -27.73 18.24
CA ALA A 197 -48.26 -28.99 18.93
C ALA A 197 -47.80 -28.80 20.38
N MET A 198 -46.91 -27.83 20.63
CA MET A 198 -46.42 -27.54 21.98
C MET A 198 -47.47 -26.89 22.87
N VAL A 199 -48.32 -26.01 22.30
CA VAL A 199 -49.49 -25.45 22.98
C VAL A 199 -50.42 -26.58 23.43
N GLY A 200 -50.68 -27.54 22.56
CA GLY A 200 -51.46 -28.72 22.91
C GLY A 200 -50.80 -29.57 23.99
N LEU A 201 -49.50 -29.87 23.85
CA LEU A 201 -48.76 -30.73 24.79
C LEU A 201 -48.70 -30.14 26.20
N LEU A 202 -48.53 -28.82 26.31
CA LEU A 202 -48.53 -28.10 27.59
C LEU A 202 -49.94 -27.72 28.07
N ASN A 203 -50.98 -28.18 27.37
CA ASN A 203 -52.39 -27.91 27.67
C ASN A 203 -52.70 -26.41 27.85
N VAL A 204 -52.12 -25.59 26.98
CA VAL A 204 -52.27 -24.13 27.02
C VAL A 204 -53.67 -23.76 26.54
N ASN A 205 -54.43 -23.07 27.39
CA ASN A 205 -55.73 -22.54 26.98
C ASN A 205 -55.53 -21.25 26.17
N LEU A 206 -55.60 -21.38 24.83
CA LEU A 206 -55.42 -20.25 23.90
C LEU A 206 -56.33 -19.05 24.18
N ARG A 207 -57.49 -19.24 24.82
CA ARG A 207 -58.44 -18.16 25.14
C ARG A 207 -58.03 -17.31 26.34
N LEU A 208 -57.20 -17.84 27.23
CA LEU A 208 -56.73 -17.15 28.44
C LEU A 208 -55.36 -16.46 28.23
N ILE A 209 -54.77 -16.61 27.03
CA ILE A 209 -53.55 -15.89 26.67
C ILE A 209 -53.83 -14.38 26.72
N GLY A 210 -53.04 -13.66 27.49
CA GLY A 210 -53.19 -12.22 27.76
C GLY A 210 -53.91 -11.87 29.07
N TYR A 211 -54.62 -12.82 29.69
CA TYR A 211 -55.40 -12.59 30.91
C TYR A 211 -54.84 -13.32 32.14
N ASP A 212 -54.31 -14.52 31.96
CA ASP A 212 -53.75 -15.34 33.05
C ASP A 212 -52.22 -15.49 32.93
N THR A 213 -51.51 -15.12 33.99
CA THR A 213 -50.04 -15.20 34.07
C THR A 213 -49.55 -16.63 33.90
N GLN A 214 -50.24 -17.63 34.44
CA GLN A 214 -49.80 -19.03 34.34
C GLN A 214 -49.95 -19.55 32.91
N THR A 215 -51.09 -19.27 32.27
CA THR A 215 -51.33 -19.60 30.85
C THR A 215 -50.33 -18.89 29.94
N ASN A 216 -49.98 -17.62 30.22
CA ASN A 216 -48.97 -16.89 29.45
C ASN A 216 -47.58 -17.53 29.54
N ILE A 217 -47.17 -17.97 30.74
CA ILE A 217 -45.90 -18.68 30.93
C ILE A 217 -45.91 -19.97 30.10
N LEU A 218 -46.98 -20.77 30.15
CA LEU A 218 -47.09 -22.01 29.38
C LEU A 218 -47.12 -21.77 27.86
N ALA A 219 -47.75 -20.69 27.40
CA ALA A 219 -47.74 -20.30 25.99
C ALA A 219 -46.33 -19.88 25.51
N ILE A 220 -45.60 -19.12 26.34
CA ILE A 220 -44.22 -18.73 26.04
C ILE A 220 -43.32 -19.95 26.03
N THR A 221 -43.43 -20.86 27.00
CA THR A 221 -42.62 -22.09 27.01
C THR A 221 -42.94 -22.97 25.81
N ALA A 222 -44.22 -23.09 25.41
CA ALA A 222 -44.60 -23.80 24.19
C ALA A 222 -43.91 -23.21 22.94
N LEU A 223 -43.92 -21.88 22.81
CA LEU A 223 -43.25 -21.18 21.71
C LEU A 223 -41.74 -21.42 21.72
N VAL A 224 -41.10 -21.34 22.89
CA VAL A 224 -39.65 -21.58 23.02
C VAL A 224 -39.31 -23.01 22.59
N PHE A 225 -40.05 -24.02 23.04
CA PHE A 225 -39.84 -25.40 22.63
C PHE A 225 -40.11 -25.61 21.14
N ALA A 226 -41.12 -24.93 20.57
CA ALA A 226 -41.40 -24.98 19.15
C ALA A 226 -40.27 -24.40 18.30
N VAL A 227 -39.72 -23.25 18.70
CA VAL A 227 -38.54 -22.65 18.06
C VAL A 227 -37.36 -23.61 18.15
N MET A 228 -37.10 -24.17 19.33
CA MET A 228 -35.98 -25.09 19.55
C MET A 228 -36.11 -26.37 18.70
N GLY A 229 -37.31 -26.96 18.63
CA GLY A 229 -37.60 -28.13 17.80
C GLY A 229 -37.42 -27.84 16.31
N THR A 230 -37.91 -26.69 15.85
CA THR A 230 -37.76 -26.24 14.46
C THR A 230 -36.28 -26.03 14.11
N VAL A 231 -35.50 -25.40 15.00
CA VAL A 231 -34.05 -25.20 14.84
C VAL A 231 -33.30 -26.51 14.81
N LEU A 232 -33.61 -27.42 15.72
CA LEU A 232 -32.98 -28.73 15.78
C LEU A 232 -33.23 -29.52 14.50
N LEU A 233 -34.49 -29.62 14.07
CA LEU A 233 -34.89 -30.36 12.88
C LEU A 233 -34.25 -29.79 11.61
N ALA A 234 -34.30 -28.47 11.43
CA ALA A 234 -33.66 -27.80 10.31
C ALA A 234 -32.15 -28.03 10.30
N THR A 235 -31.48 -27.93 11.46
CA THR A 235 -30.04 -28.13 11.58
C THR A 235 -29.64 -29.57 11.25
N VAL A 236 -30.41 -30.56 11.71
CA VAL A 236 -30.17 -31.98 11.41
C VAL A 236 -30.35 -32.25 9.92
N MET A 237 -31.43 -31.78 9.31
CA MET A 237 -31.70 -31.97 7.87
C MET A 237 -30.63 -31.28 7.01
N HIS A 238 -30.21 -30.09 7.40
CA HIS A 238 -29.17 -29.33 6.71
C HIS A 238 -27.81 -30.04 6.79
N ARG A 239 -27.39 -30.50 7.98
CA ARG A 239 -26.15 -31.27 8.15
C ARG A 239 -26.18 -32.59 7.38
N MET A 240 -27.32 -33.26 7.33
CA MET A 240 -27.47 -34.49 6.53
C MET A 240 -27.36 -34.21 5.03
N GLY A 241 -27.99 -33.13 4.54
CA GLY A 241 -27.83 -32.69 3.15
C GLY A 241 -26.36 -32.43 2.79
N ALA A 242 -25.66 -31.68 3.64
CA ALA A 242 -24.23 -31.39 3.46
C ALA A 242 -23.36 -32.66 3.42
N ARG A 243 -23.65 -33.62 4.32
CA ARG A 243 -22.90 -34.88 4.38
C ARG A 243 -23.17 -35.78 3.18
N HIS A 244 -24.42 -35.87 2.75
CA HIS A 244 -24.81 -36.68 1.60
C HIS A 244 -24.28 -36.14 0.27
N ARG A 245 -23.99 -34.84 0.18
CA ARG A 245 -23.36 -34.22 -0.99
C ARG A 245 -22.03 -34.88 -1.38
N ASN A 246 -21.31 -35.48 -0.41
CA ASN A 246 -20.07 -36.22 -0.66
C ASN A 246 -20.25 -37.48 -1.51
N TYR A 247 -21.48 -38.00 -1.61
CA TYR A 247 -21.81 -39.27 -2.27
C TYR A 247 -22.60 -39.09 -3.57
N LYS A 248 -22.58 -37.86 -4.12
CA LYS A 248 -23.29 -37.49 -5.34
C LYS A 248 -22.61 -38.12 -6.57
N SER A 249 -23.37 -38.88 -7.35
CA SER A 249 -22.97 -39.43 -8.64
C SER A 249 -22.97 -38.36 -9.73
N ALA A 250 -22.46 -38.69 -10.93
CA ALA A 250 -22.49 -37.81 -12.10
C ALA A 250 -23.90 -37.26 -12.39
N ASP A 251 -24.92 -38.09 -12.23
CA ASP A 251 -26.34 -37.74 -12.48
C ASP A 251 -26.96 -36.86 -11.36
N GLY A 252 -26.20 -36.54 -10.32
CA GLY A 252 -26.68 -35.76 -9.17
C GLY A 252 -27.48 -36.56 -8.14
N THR A 253 -27.63 -37.88 -8.33
CA THR A 253 -28.28 -38.78 -7.38
C THR A 253 -27.24 -39.43 -6.45
N ILE A 254 -27.68 -39.99 -5.32
CA ILE A 254 -26.78 -40.74 -4.43
C ILE A 254 -26.44 -42.07 -5.13
N ALA A 255 -25.17 -42.28 -5.48
CA ALA A 255 -24.73 -43.49 -6.18
C ALA A 255 -25.07 -44.75 -5.36
N ALA A 256 -25.92 -45.63 -5.90
CA ALA A 256 -26.29 -46.88 -5.23
C ALA A 256 -25.03 -47.73 -4.93
N GLY A 257 -24.05 -47.80 -5.83
CA GLY A 257 -22.80 -48.54 -5.60
C GLY A 257 -21.76 -47.83 -4.71
N GLY A 258 -21.87 -46.50 -4.54
CA GLY A 258 -20.89 -45.68 -3.82
C GLY A 258 -21.32 -45.24 -2.42
N ALA A 259 -22.62 -45.35 -2.09
CA ALA A 259 -23.12 -45.06 -0.75
C ALA A 259 -22.68 -46.15 0.22
N SER A 260 -21.83 -45.79 1.19
CA SER A 260 -21.45 -46.70 2.27
C SER A 260 -22.69 -47.18 3.03
N ARG A 261 -22.62 -48.37 3.65
CA ARG A 261 -23.72 -48.90 4.50
C ARG A 261 -24.19 -47.86 5.52
N THR A 262 -23.27 -47.03 6.00
CA THR A 262 -23.52 -45.92 6.93
C THR A 262 -24.42 -44.84 6.33
N VAL A 263 -24.19 -44.39 5.09
CA VAL A 263 -25.04 -43.37 4.43
C VAL A 263 -26.45 -43.89 4.21
N ARG A 264 -26.58 -45.16 3.80
CA ARG A 264 -27.89 -45.79 3.67
C ARG A 264 -28.61 -45.88 5.01
N ALA A 265 -27.90 -46.28 6.08
CA ALA A 265 -28.45 -46.29 7.43
C ALA A 265 -28.86 -44.89 7.90
N GLU A 266 -28.10 -43.85 7.57
CA GLU A 266 -28.43 -42.45 7.89
C GLU A 266 -29.66 -41.97 7.13
N LEU A 267 -29.82 -42.35 5.85
CA LEU A 267 -30.98 -41.99 5.05
C LEU A 267 -32.25 -42.71 5.55
N VAL A 268 -32.13 -43.99 5.92
CA VAL A 268 -33.22 -44.73 6.59
C VAL A 268 -33.55 -44.09 7.93
N ALA A 269 -32.56 -43.82 8.78
CA ALA A 269 -32.76 -43.20 10.08
C ALA A 269 -33.45 -41.83 9.95
N THR A 270 -33.01 -41.00 9.00
CA THR A 270 -33.62 -39.69 8.71
C THR A 270 -35.07 -39.84 8.26
N THR A 271 -35.34 -40.80 7.38
CA THR A 271 -36.71 -41.09 6.91
C THR A 271 -37.60 -41.56 8.06
N VAL A 272 -37.09 -42.43 8.95
CA VAL A 272 -37.80 -42.90 10.15
C VAL A 272 -38.07 -41.73 11.11
N VAL A 273 -37.10 -40.85 11.34
CA VAL A 273 -37.29 -39.66 12.20
C VAL A 273 -38.36 -38.74 11.64
N VAL A 274 -38.35 -38.46 10.34
CA VAL A 274 -39.39 -37.65 9.69
C VAL A 274 -40.75 -38.33 9.76
N ALA A 275 -40.81 -39.64 9.54
CA ALA A 275 -42.05 -40.42 9.63
C ALA A 275 -42.60 -40.43 11.07
N LEU A 276 -41.74 -40.58 12.08
CA LEU A 276 -42.13 -40.50 13.49
C LEU A 276 -42.61 -39.10 13.86
N ALA A 277 -41.90 -38.04 13.46
CA ALA A 277 -42.33 -36.66 13.70
C ALA A 277 -43.69 -36.38 13.05
N THR A 278 -43.88 -36.85 11.82
CA THR A 278 -45.15 -36.77 11.08
C THR A 278 -46.26 -37.54 11.80
N ALA A 279 -45.99 -38.76 12.27
CA ALA A 279 -46.97 -39.60 12.97
C ALA A 279 -47.36 -39.01 14.33
N VAL A 280 -46.40 -38.48 15.10
CA VAL A 280 -46.67 -37.79 16.37
C VAL A 280 -47.58 -36.59 16.15
N MET A 281 -47.29 -35.79 15.12
CA MET A 281 -48.12 -34.64 14.75
C MET A 281 -49.51 -35.04 14.27
N ALA A 282 -49.61 -36.05 13.40
CA ALA A 282 -50.90 -36.55 12.94
C ALA A 282 -51.75 -37.09 14.10
N THR A 283 -51.16 -37.89 14.98
CA THR A 283 -51.82 -38.43 16.19
C THR A 283 -52.32 -37.30 17.09
N ARG A 284 -51.52 -36.24 17.23
CA ARG A 284 -51.90 -35.07 18.02
C ARG A 284 -53.10 -34.34 17.41
N VAL A 285 -53.05 -34.01 16.12
CA VAL A 285 -54.17 -33.37 15.41
C VAL A 285 -55.44 -34.21 15.51
N ILE A 286 -55.32 -35.53 15.36
CA ILE A 286 -56.43 -36.47 15.51
C ILE A 286 -57.01 -36.40 16.93
N SER A 287 -56.16 -36.46 17.95
CA SER A 287 -56.61 -36.42 19.36
C SER A 287 -57.35 -35.13 19.70
N GLU A 288 -56.87 -33.97 19.24
CA GLU A 288 -57.48 -32.68 19.51
C GLU A 288 -58.81 -32.50 18.75
N ALA A 289 -58.85 -32.94 17.49
CA ALA A 289 -60.07 -32.83 16.70
C ALA A 289 -61.16 -33.80 17.15
N LEU A 290 -60.80 -35.00 17.64
CA LEU A 290 -61.75 -35.92 18.27
C LEU A 290 -62.31 -35.34 19.58
N LEU A 291 -61.46 -34.71 20.40
CA LEU A 291 -61.91 -34.01 21.61
C LEU A 291 -62.85 -32.84 21.29
N ALA A 292 -62.61 -32.14 20.17
CA ALA A 292 -63.47 -31.08 19.68
C ALA A 292 -64.78 -31.58 19.03
N LYS A 293 -65.05 -32.90 19.00
CA LYS A 293 -66.16 -33.54 18.27
C LYS A 293 -66.20 -33.15 16.78
N GLY A 294 -65.04 -32.91 16.19
CA GLY A 294 -64.90 -32.55 14.78
C GLY A 294 -65.28 -33.70 13.84
N ASN A 295 -65.61 -33.37 12.59
CA ASN A 295 -65.86 -34.37 11.56
C ASN A 295 -64.60 -35.23 11.33
N PRO A 296 -64.66 -36.56 11.51
CA PRO A 296 -63.49 -37.44 11.43
C PRO A 296 -62.80 -37.38 10.06
N TYR A 297 -63.55 -37.20 8.96
CA TYR A 297 -62.96 -37.06 7.63
C TYR A 297 -62.08 -35.81 7.53
N LEU A 298 -62.57 -34.68 8.04
CA LEU A 298 -61.82 -33.41 8.02
C LEU A 298 -60.58 -33.49 8.91
N THR A 299 -60.70 -34.16 10.06
CA THR A 299 -59.59 -34.45 10.98
C THR A 299 -58.45 -35.22 10.31
N TYR A 300 -58.75 -36.36 9.67
CA TYR A 300 -57.72 -37.16 9.00
C TYR A 300 -57.08 -36.41 7.83
N THR A 301 -57.87 -35.63 7.10
CA THR A 301 -57.37 -34.82 5.98
C THR A 301 -56.41 -33.74 6.47
N LEU A 302 -56.77 -33.03 7.56
CA LEU A 302 -55.94 -31.99 8.17
C LEU A 302 -54.64 -32.57 8.74
N ALA A 303 -54.72 -33.72 9.44
CA ALA A 303 -53.58 -34.44 9.98
C ALA A 303 -52.60 -34.86 8.87
N GLY A 304 -53.13 -35.39 7.75
CA GLY A 304 -52.33 -35.72 6.57
C GLY A 304 -51.64 -34.50 5.95
N MET A 305 -52.34 -33.36 5.86
CA MET A 305 -51.79 -32.12 5.31
C MET A 305 -50.66 -31.55 6.17
N PHE A 306 -50.82 -31.51 7.51
CA PHE A 306 -49.76 -31.07 8.41
C PHE A 306 -48.55 -32.00 8.37
N GLY A 307 -48.78 -33.31 8.33
CA GLY A 307 -47.72 -34.29 8.15
C GLY A 307 -46.94 -34.09 6.84
N ALA A 308 -47.64 -33.90 5.73
CA ALA A 308 -47.03 -33.62 4.43
C ALA A 308 -46.24 -32.31 4.44
N LEU A 309 -46.75 -31.27 5.13
CA LEU A 309 -46.09 -29.99 5.26
C LEU A 309 -44.75 -30.12 6.02
N ILE A 310 -44.71 -30.85 7.14
CA ILE A 310 -43.47 -31.11 7.89
C ILE A 310 -42.49 -31.95 7.05
N GLY A 311 -42.99 -33.01 6.39
CA GLY A 311 -42.17 -33.82 5.49
C GLY A 311 -41.56 -32.98 4.36
N PHE A 312 -42.34 -32.06 3.79
CA PHE A 312 -41.92 -31.17 2.73
C PHE A 312 -40.92 -30.10 3.21
N THR A 313 -41.11 -29.49 4.39
CA THR A 313 -40.13 -28.54 4.96
C THR A 313 -38.80 -29.24 5.25
N CYS A 314 -38.83 -30.44 5.83
CA CYS A 314 -37.64 -31.27 6.05
C CYS A 314 -36.92 -31.58 4.73
N TYR A 315 -37.69 -32.00 3.72
CA TYR A 315 -37.17 -32.28 2.38
C TYR A 315 -36.51 -31.06 1.72
N LEU A 316 -37.14 -29.88 1.83
CA LEU A 316 -36.57 -28.66 1.27
C LEU A 316 -35.31 -28.21 2.01
N ASN A 317 -35.25 -28.32 3.33
CA ASN A 317 -34.04 -28.03 4.10
C ASN A 317 -32.89 -28.97 3.76
N TYR A 318 -33.19 -30.26 3.59
CA TYR A 318 -32.23 -31.25 3.11
C TYR A 318 -31.74 -30.92 1.69
N ARG A 319 -32.68 -30.65 0.77
CA ARG A 319 -32.40 -30.42 -0.65
C ARG A 319 -31.66 -29.13 -0.91
N ALA A 320 -31.92 -28.07 -0.13
CA ALA A 320 -31.23 -26.79 -0.24
C ALA A 320 -29.71 -26.93 -0.11
N GLU A 321 -29.26 -27.85 0.74
CA GLU A 321 -27.82 -28.11 0.93
C GLU A 321 -27.30 -29.24 0.04
N TYR A 322 -28.09 -30.29 -0.20
CA TYR A 322 -27.70 -31.39 -1.08
C TYR A 322 -27.53 -30.96 -2.55
N ASP A 323 -28.40 -30.06 -3.04
CA ASP A 323 -28.32 -29.54 -4.42
C ASP A 323 -27.24 -28.45 -4.57
N ASN A 324 -26.58 -28.02 -3.49
CA ASN A 324 -25.60 -26.93 -3.50
C ASN A 324 -24.21 -27.43 -3.94
N GLY A 325 -24.04 -27.69 -5.24
CA GLY A 325 -22.77 -28.09 -5.83
C GLY A 325 -22.23 -29.43 -5.31
N SER A 326 -20.92 -29.62 -5.43
CA SER A 326 -20.18 -30.75 -4.87
C SER A 326 -19.11 -30.26 -3.88
N THR A 327 -18.43 -31.16 -3.18
CA THR A 327 -17.28 -30.75 -2.35
C THR A 327 -16.15 -30.13 -3.15
N GLN A 328 -15.96 -30.57 -4.40
CA GLN A 328 -14.97 -29.98 -5.30
C GLN A 328 -15.32 -28.54 -5.68
N THR A 329 -16.62 -28.22 -5.88
CA THR A 329 -17.02 -26.83 -6.15
C THR A 329 -16.73 -25.92 -4.97
N ASP A 330 -16.95 -26.39 -3.74
CA ASP A 330 -16.62 -25.64 -2.53
C ASP A 330 -15.11 -25.43 -2.40
N GLN A 331 -14.31 -26.46 -2.72
CA GLN A 331 -12.86 -26.34 -2.72
C GLN A 331 -12.37 -25.28 -3.71
N VAL A 332 -12.92 -25.29 -4.94
CA VAL A 332 -12.60 -24.26 -5.95
C VAL A 332 -13.03 -22.88 -5.47
N GLN A 333 -14.23 -22.72 -4.89
CA GLN A 333 -14.68 -21.43 -4.37
C GLN A 333 -13.79 -20.90 -3.25
N HIS A 334 -13.42 -21.77 -2.30
CA HIS A 334 -12.52 -21.42 -1.21
C HIS A 334 -11.15 -21.01 -1.74
N LEU A 335 -10.51 -21.86 -2.54
CA LEU A 335 -9.20 -21.57 -3.13
C LEU A 335 -9.24 -20.31 -4.00
N SER A 336 -10.28 -20.12 -4.82
CA SER A 336 -10.47 -18.91 -5.62
C SER A 336 -10.52 -17.65 -4.76
N ALA A 337 -11.29 -17.68 -3.67
CA ALA A 337 -11.41 -16.54 -2.77
C ALA A 337 -10.09 -16.24 -2.07
N THR A 338 -9.36 -17.26 -1.60
CA THR A 338 -8.08 -17.09 -0.93
C THR A 338 -6.99 -16.60 -1.88
N ILE A 339 -6.86 -17.20 -3.06
CA ILE A 339 -5.91 -16.78 -4.10
C ILE A 339 -6.19 -15.34 -4.54
N ARG A 340 -7.46 -15.00 -4.79
CA ARG A 340 -7.84 -13.63 -5.18
C ARG A 340 -7.56 -12.62 -4.07
N GLY A 341 -7.92 -12.94 -2.83
CA GLY A 341 -7.66 -12.05 -1.69
C GLY A 341 -6.17 -11.80 -1.50
N ARG A 342 -5.35 -12.83 -1.68
CA ARG A 342 -3.89 -12.74 -1.67
C ARG A 342 -3.35 -11.89 -2.83
N GLN A 343 -3.84 -12.09 -4.05
CA GLN A 343 -3.42 -11.29 -5.21
C GLN A 343 -3.75 -9.81 -4.99
N LEU A 344 -4.95 -9.49 -4.50
CA LEU A 344 -5.34 -8.12 -4.17
C LEU A 344 -4.44 -7.50 -3.09
N ALA A 345 -4.02 -8.28 -2.10
CA ALA A 345 -3.09 -7.82 -1.08
C ALA A 345 -1.69 -7.55 -1.65
N LEU A 346 -1.19 -8.43 -2.53
CA LEU A 346 0.08 -8.24 -3.24
C LEU A 346 0.03 -7.01 -4.16
N ASP A 347 -1.05 -6.85 -4.93
CA ASP A 347 -1.25 -5.69 -5.79
C ASP A 347 -1.29 -4.40 -4.95
N GLY A 348 -1.99 -4.43 -3.80
CA GLY A 348 -2.04 -3.31 -2.86
C GLY A 348 -0.68 -2.91 -2.30
N LEU A 349 0.13 -3.88 -1.87
CA LEU A 349 1.49 -3.64 -1.38
C LEU A 349 2.43 -3.15 -2.50
N THR A 350 2.32 -3.71 -3.69
CA THR A 350 3.12 -3.31 -4.86
C THR A 350 2.82 -1.87 -5.28
N ASN A 351 1.54 -1.48 -5.30
CA ASN A 351 1.13 -0.12 -5.57
C ASN A 351 1.61 0.85 -4.47
N ALA A 352 1.53 0.45 -3.20
CA ALA A 352 2.05 1.24 -2.08
C ALA A 352 3.57 1.43 -2.18
N ARG A 353 4.31 0.37 -2.53
CA ARG A 353 5.76 0.42 -2.79
C ARG A 353 6.07 1.43 -3.89
N GLN A 354 5.39 1.34 -5.04
CA GLN A 354 5.64 2.23 -6.17
C GLN A 354 5.41 3.70 -5.80
N ALA A 355 4.27 4.01 -5.16
CA ALA A 355 3.96 5.38 -4.73
C ALA A 355 5.04 5.95 -3.77
N LYS A 356 5.55 5.12 -2.86
CA LYS A 356 6.61 5.50 -1.91
C LYS A 356 7.97 5.70 -2.60
N VAL A 357 8.30 4.85 -3.57
CA VAL A 357 9.51 5.00 -4.40
C VAL A 357 9.47 6.32 -5.18
N GLU A 358 8.34 6.65 -5.82
CA GLU A 358 8.15 7.93 -6.52
C GLU A 358 8.29 9.12 -5.56
N GLN A 359 7.67 9.04 -4.38
CA GLN A 359 7.79 10.07 -3.34
C GLN A 359 9.26 10.27 -2.90
N ALA A 360 10.02 9.18 -2.74
CA ALA A 360 11.44 9.24 -2.40
C ALA A 360 12.25 9.96 -3.49
N GLY A 361 12.00 9.65 -4.76
CA GLY A 361 12.64 10.33 -5.89
C GLY A 361 12.41 11.85 -5.87
N VAL A 362 11.18 12.29 -5.61
CA VAL A 362 10.84 13.72 -5.48
C VAL A 362 11.58 14.38 -4.31
N LEU A 363 11.69 13.70 -3.16
CA LEU A 363 12.39 14.24 -2.00
C LEU A 363 13.91 14.32 -2.22
N ILE A 364 14.51 13.33 -2.88
CA ILE A 364 15.93 13.31 -3.26
C ILE A 364 16.23 14.47 -4.22
N ALA A 365 15.40 14.69 -5.25
CA ALA A 365 15.57 15.82 -6.17
C ALA A 365 15.48 17.17 -5.44
N LYS A 366 14.54 17.30 -4.48
CA LYS A 366 14.43 18.51 -3.63
C LYS A 366 15.64 18.69 -2.71
N LEU A 367 16.24 17.61 -2.21
CA LEU A 367 17.46 17.66 -1.41
C LEU A 367 18.64 18.18 -2.24
N HIS A 368 18.89 17.62 -3.42
CA HIS A 368 19.95 18.09 -4.34
C HIS A 368 19.78 19.57 -4.68
N ARG A 369 18.53 19.98 -4.99
CA ARG A 369 18.21 21.38 -5.23
C ARG A 369 18.52 22.27 -4.03
N LEU A 370 18.14 21.85 -2.82
CA LEU A 370 18.42 22.62 -1.60
C LEU A 370 19.92 22.76 -1.32
N ILE A 371 20.70 21.69 -1.54
CA ILE A 371 22.16 21.73 -1.40
C ILE A 371 22.74 22.73 -2.40
N SER A 372 22.36 22.63 -3.68
CA SER A 372 22.82 23.55 -4.74
C SER A 372 22.44 25.02 -4.46
N GLU A 373 21.18 25.28 -4.08
CA GLU A 373 20.70 26.62 -3.72
C GLU A 373 21.47 27.18 -2.51
N THR A 374 21.81 26.34 -1.53
CA THR A 374 22.59 26.74 -0.35
C THR A 374 24.01 27.14 -0.75
N THR A 375 24.67 26.35 -1.60
CA THR A 375 26.02 26.65 -2.10
C THR A 375 26.05 27.95 -2.89
N ILE A 376 25.12 28.11 -3.85
CA ILE A 376 25.03 29.34 -4.67
C ILE A 376 24.79 30.55 -3.77
N LYS A 377 23.82 30.47 -2.85
CA LYS A 377 23.49 31.58 -1.96
C LYS A 377 24.63 31.94 -1.01
N ALA A 378 25.38 30.96 -0.51
CA ALA A 378 26.55 31.21 0.34
C ALA A 378 27.67 31.93 -0.44
N ASN A 379 27.91 31.52 -1.69
CA ASN A 379 28.86 32.20 -2.58
C ASN A 379 28.39 33.63 -2.90
N ASP A 380 27.12 33.80 -3.27
CA ASP A 380 26.52 35.12 -3.56
C ASP A 380 26.57 36.06 -2.35
N MET A 381 26.39 35.52 -1.13
CA MET A 381 26.52 36.29 0.10
C MET A 381 27.90 36.93 0.27
N ILE A 382 28.95 36.36 -0.33
CA ILE A 382 30.31 36.93 -0.33
C ILE A 382 30.50 37.83 -1.56
N THR A 383 30.31 37.27 -2.76
CA THR A 383 30.65 37.93 -4.05
C THR A 383 29.78 39.16 -4.36
N ALA A 384 28.51 39.14 -3.94
CA ALA A 384 27.59 40.26 -4.10
C ALA A 384 27.54 41.20 -2.87
N SER A 385 28.35 40.93 -1.85
CA SER A 385 28.32 41.67 -0.59
C SER A 385 28.78 43.13 -0.74
N THR A 386 28.33 43.97 0.18
CA THR A 386 28.86 45.34 0.30
C THR A 386 30.32 45.36 0.73
N HIS A 387 30.83 44.27 1.30
CA HIS A 387 32.24 44.11 1.67
C HIS A 387 33.11 43.93 0.42
N ASP A 388 32.78 42.97 -0.46
CA ASP A 388 33.51 42.75 -1.71
C ASP A 388 33.41 43.98 -2.64
N LYS A 389 32.26 44.67 -2.65
CA LYS A 389 32.13 45.97 -3.37
C LYS A 389 33.07 47.04 -2.83
N ALA A 390 33.18 47.16 -1.51
CA ALA A 390 34.09 48.12 -0.87
C ALA A 390 35.55 47.79 -1.14
N ILE A 391 35.93 46.50 -1.16
CA ILE A 391 37.29 46.05 -1.51
C ILE A 391 37.58 46.36 -2.98
N LYS A 392 36.71 45.96 -3.92
CA LYS A 392 36.87 46.26 -5.36
C LYS A 392 37.02 47.76 -5.61
N LEU A 393 36.23 48.57 -4.90
CA LEU A 393 36.29 50.02 -5.02
C LEU A 393 37.58 50.59 -4.38
N ALA A 394 38.00 50.12 -3.21
CA ALA A 394 39.27 50.52 -2.61
C ALA A 394 40.45 50.22 -3.56
N ARG A 395 40.47 49.01 -4.13
CA ARG A 395 41.40 48.55 -5.19
C ARG A 395 41.45 49.44 -6.41
N SER A 396 40.30 49.94 -6.85
CA SER A 396 40.23 50.90 -7.96
C SER A 396 40.90 52.24 -7.65
N TYR A 397 40.88 52.72 -6.40
CA TYR A 397 41.45 54.01 -6.03
C TYR A 397 42.98 54.02 -5.95
N HIS A 398 43.61 52.89 -5.58
CA HIS A 398 45.07 52.78 -5.50
C HIS A 398 45.69 52.08 -6.73
N GLY A 399 44.95 52.00 -7.85
CA GLY A 399 45.49 51.64 -9.16
C GLY A 399 45.64 50.14 -9.44
N ASN A 400 45.02 49.26 -8.65
CA ASN A 400 45.13 47.81 -8.80
C ASN A 400 43.74 47.14 -8.97
N PRO A 401 43.12 47.18 -10.16
CA PRO A 401 41.76 46.66 -10.38
C PRO A 401 41.70 45.12 -10.52
N THR A 402 42.67 44.36 -10.00
CA THR A 402 42.68 42.89 -10.12
C THR A 402 41.44 42.27 -9.49
N GLY A 403 41.03 41.13 -10.06
CA GLY A 403 39.95 40.31 -9.52
C GLY A 403 40.21 39.93 -8.06
N LEU A 404 39.14 39.84 -7.27
CA LEU A 404 39.23 39.26 -5.93
C LEU A 404 39.42 37.74 -6.06
N PRO A 405 40.20 37.09 -5.17
CA PRO A 405 40.30 35.64 -5.17
C PRO A 405 38.93 35.00 -4.90
N ASP A 406 38.72 33.76 -5.30
CA ASP A 406 37.48 33.06 -4.99
C ASP A 406 37.27 32.95 -3.47
N PRO A 407 36.00 32.97 -3.00
CA PRO A 407 35.71 32.84 -1.58
C PRO A 407 36.14 31.48 -1.05
N ALA A 408 37.06 31.46 -0.08
CA ALA A 408 37.46 30.26 0.63
C ALA A 408 36.42 29.89 1.71
N LEU A 409 35.31 29.26 1.29
CA LEU A 409 34.31 28.70 2.20
C LEU A 409 34.71 27.29 2.63
N ASN A 410 34.52 26.98 3.93
CA ASN A 410 34.59 25.60 4.38
C ASN A 410 33.27 24.91 4.00
N ASN A 411 33.33 24.04 2.99
CA ASN A 411 32.19 23.29 2.48
C ASN A 411 32.08 21.86 3.05
N ASP A 412 32.87 21.48 4.06
CA ASP A 412 32.94 20.10 4.57
C ASP A 412 31.55 19.53 4.91
N GLY A 413 30.68 20.35 5.53
CA GLY A 413 29.31 19.96 5.86
C GLY A 413 28.41 19.75 4.63
N LEU A 414 28.57 20.58 3.60
CA LEU A 414 27.86 20.43 2.33
C LEU A 414 28.39 19.24 1.53
N ASP A 415 29.69 18.96 1.59
CA ASP A 415 30.31 17.81 0.92
C ASP A 415 29.85 16.49 1.54
N VAL A 416 29.74 16.43 2.88
CA VAL A 416 29.11 15.30 3.58
C VAL A 416 27.64 15.15 3.16
N ALA A 417 26.86 16.24 3.14
CA ALA A 417 25.47 16.19 2.71
C ALA A 417 25.30 15.76 1.25
N THR A 418 26.22 16.18 0.37
CA THR A 418 26.25 15.81 -1.05
C THR A 418 26.54 14.33 -1.22
N ARG A 419 27.53 13.79 -0.50
CA ARG A 419 27.81 12.34 -0.48
C ARG A 419 26.61 11.54 0.02
N GLN A 420 25.97 11.97 1.10
CA GLN A 420 24.75 11.33 1.60
C GLN A 420 23.62 11.39 0.58
N ALA A 421 23.41 12.52 -0.11
CA ALA A 421 22.40 12.63 -1.16
C ALA A 421 22.70 11.69 -2.34
N GLN A 422 23.98 11.51 -2.71
CA GLN A 422 24.41 10.55 -3.73
C GLN A 422 24.16 9.10 -3.30
N GLU A 423 24.50 8.72 -2.07
CA GLU A 423 24.21 7.40 -1.51
C GLU A 423 22.70 7.11 -1.52
N LEU A 424 21.87 8.07 -1.11
CA LEU A 424 20.41 7.95 -1.17
C LEU A 424 19.89 7.82 -2.61
N THR A 425 20.52 8.51 -3.56
CA THR A 425 20.20 8.41 -4.99
C THR A 425 20.53 7.01 -5.52
N ALA A 426 21.71 6.48 -5.20
CA ALA A 426 22.12 5.13 -5.60
C ALA A 426 21.19 4.06 -5.00
N HIS A 427 20.83 4.18 -3.72
CA HIS A 427 19.86 3.29 -3.09
C HIS A 427 18.48 3.39 -3.77
N HIS A 428 18.01 4.59 -4.10
CA HIS A 428 16.75 4.77 -4.83
C HIS A 428 16.80 4.15 -6.24
N GLN A 429 17.90 4.26 -6.96
CA GLN A 429 18.09 3.62 -8.27
C GLN A 429 17.99 2.10 -8.19
N HIS A 430 18.51 1.49 -7.11
CA HIS A 430 18.39 0.04 -6.89
C HIS A 430 16.93 -0.41 -6.64
N LEU A 431 16.07 0.48 -6.16
CA LEU A 431 14.66 0.18 -5.88
C LEU A 431 13.74 0.28 -7.11
N GLN A 432 14.21 0.91 -8.20
CA GLN A 432 13.39 1.07 -9.42
C GLN A 432 13.29 -0.26 -10.19
N PRO A 433 12.09 -0.67 -10.63
CA PRO A 433 11.93 -1.88 -11.42
C PRO A 433 12.60 -1.70 -12.80
N GLY A 434 13.61 -2.51 -13.10
CA GLY A 434 14.29 -2.54 -14.42
C GLY A 434 15.72 -2.00 -14.46
N THR A 435 16.27 -1.51 -13.35
CA THR A 435 17.69 -1.10 -13.21
C THR A 435 18.58 -2.24 -12.69
N HIS A 436 18.20 -3.49 -12.92
CA HIS A 436 19.14 -4.61 -12.83
C HIS A 436 20.21 -4.41 -13.91
N GLU A 437 21.29 -3.71 -13.56
CA GLU A 437 22.59 -4.10 -14.09
C GLU A 437 22.72 -5.60 -13.84
N PRO A 438 23.04 -6.42 -14.87
CA PRO A 438 23.30 -7.82 -14.66
C PRO A 438 24.36 -7.94 -13.56
N ASP A 439 24.05 -8.73 -12.54
CA ASP A 439 24.89 -8.98 -11.38
C ASP A 439 26.36 -9.02 -11.80
N LEU A 440 27.16 -8.11 -11.22
CA LEU A 440 28.62 -8.13 -11.34
C LEU A 440 29.21 -9.44 -10.78
N PHE A 441 28.39 -10.25 -10.10
CA PHE A 441 28.68 -11.63 -9.67
C PHE A 441 28.60 -12.67 -10.80
N THR A 442 27.88 -12.41 -11.90
CA THR A 442 27.80 -13.32 -13.05
C THR A 442 29.01 -13.19 -14.00
N LEU A 443 29.84 -12.15 -13.85
CA LEU A 443 31.08 -11.97 -14.61
C LEU A 443 32.34 -12.59 -13.95
N LEU A 444 32.23 -13.09 -12.72
CA LEU A 444 33.33 -13.79 -12.03
C LEU A 444 33.13 -15.32 -11.95
N THR A 445 32.07 -15.85 -12.57
CA THR A 445 31.74 -17.28 -12.54
C THR A 445 31.35 -17.85 -13.91
N GLN A 446 32.07 -17.45 -14.96
CA GLN A 446 32.19 -18.28 -16.17
C GLN A 446 33.66 -18.69 -16.34
N PRO A 447 33.94 -19.96 -16.67
CA PRO A 447 35.29 -20.54 -16.65
C PRO A 447 36.27 -19.94 -17.66
#